data_AF-A0A951UFZ9-F1
#
_entry.id   AF-A0A951UFZ9-F1
#
_cell.length_a   1.000
_cell.length_b   1.000
_cell.length_c   1.000
_cell.angle_alpha   90.00
_cell.angle_beta   90.00
_cell.angle_gamma   90.00
#
_symmetry.space_group_name_H-M   'P 1'
#
loop_
_entity.id
_entity.type
_entity.pdbx_description
1 polymer ?
#
loop_
_entity_poly.entity_id
_entity_poly.type
_entity_poly.pdbx_seq_one_letter_code
_entity_poly.pdbx_strand_id
1 'polypeptide(L)' 'MLNVINAGGSKVILDFSGVAVISSSFADEFIGKLVVKYGFFNFQSIITLQGMNPVIQGILHRSVAQRMMNSLQENS' A
#
# COMPACT_ATOMS: atom_id res chain seq x y z
N MET A 1 -7.83 -3.81 14.78
CA MET A 1 -8.33 -4.24 13.45
C MET A 1 -7.10 -4.51 12.60
N LEU A 2 -6.87 -5.64 11.92
CA LEU A 2 -7.76 -6.59 11.26
C LEU A 2 -6.97 -7.88 10.99
N ASN A 3 -7.53 -9.04 11.34
CA ASN A 3 -6.88 -10.36 11.33
C ASN A 3 -7.16 -11.13 10.01
N VAL A 4 -7.05 -10.46 8.84
CA VAL A 4 -7.51 -10.98 7.53
C VAL A 4 -6.31 -11.24 6.61
N ILE A 5 -5.27 -11.92 7.10
CA ILE A 5 -4.10 -12.29 6.27
C ILE A 5 -3.95 -13.81 6.15
N ASN A 6 -4.77 -14.62 6.84
CA ASN A 6 -4.55 -16.06 6.95
C ASN A 6 -5.66 -16.96 6.36
N ALA A 7 -6.50 -16.43 5.48
CA ALA A 7 -7.43 -17.23 4.68
C ALA A 7 -6.79 -17.52 3.32
N GLY A 8 -6.35 -18.75 3.10
CA GLY A 8 -5.68 -19.18 1.87
C GLY A 8 -6.39 -18.71 0.60
N GLY A 9 -5.63 -18.06 -0.29
CA GLY A 9 -6.01 -17.79 -1.68
C GLY A 9 -6.84 -16.53 -1.97
N SER A 10 -7.31 -15.80 -0.96
CA SER A 10 -8.18 -14.64 -1.21
C SER A 10 -7.38 -13.35 -1.34
N LYS A 11 -7.20 -12.86 -2.57
CA LYS A 11 -6.65 -11.52 -2.83
C LYS A 11 -7.52 -10.46 -2.15
N VAL A 12 -6.88 -9.53 -1.44
CA VAL A 12 -7.56 -8.38 -0.83
C VAL A 12 -7.68 -7.29 -1.89
N ILE A 13 -8.91 -6.92 -2.23
CA ILE A 13 -9.18 -5.80 -3.14
C ILE A 13 -9.44 -4.54 -2.32
N LEU A 14 -8.63 -3.52 -2.56
CA LEU A 14 -8.84 -2.17 -2.02
C LEU A 14 -9.40 -1.31 -3.14
N ASP A 15 -10.71 -1.06 -3.09
CA ASP A 15 -11.41 -0.25 -4.08
C ASP A 15 -11.51 1.21 -3.63
N PHE A 16 -10.91 2.10 -4.41
CA PHE A 16 -10.93 3.56 -4.22
C PHE A 16 -11.98 4.25 -5.11
N SER A 17 -12.87 3.50 -5.76
CA SER A 17 -13.96 4.05 -6.55
C SER A 17 -14.83 4.98 -5.69
N GLY A 18 -15.04 6.21 -6.18
CA GLY A 18 -15.78 7.24 -5.44
C GLY A 18 -14.96 7.98 -4.37
N VAL A 19 -13.69 7.60 -4.14
CA VAL A 19 -12.79 8.33 -3.26
C VAL A 19 -12.08 9.43 -4.07
N ALA A 20 -12.19 10.68 -3.62
CA ALA A 20 -11.56 11.81 -4.29
C ALA A 20 -10.06 11.92 -3.96
N VAL A 21 -9.68 11.68 -2.70
CA VAL A 21 -8.31 11.85 -2.20
C VAL A 21 -8.06 10.99 -0.95
N ILE A 22 -6.80 10.62 -0.73
CA ILE A 22 -6.33 9.99 0.50
C ILE A 22 -5.21 10.84 1.11
N SER A 23 -4.97 10.74 2.42
CA SER A 23 -3.82 11.40 3.06
C SER A 23 -2.52 10.61 2.82
N SER A 24 -1.38 11.31 2.75
CA SER A 24 -0.06 10.67 2.64
C SER A 24 0.27 9.76 3.83
N SER A 25 -0.17 10.12 5.04
CA SER A 25 0.01 9.29 6.25
C SER A 25 -0.74 7.97 6.14
N PHE A 26 -2.00 7.99 5.70
CA PHE A 26 -2.75 6.77 5.40
C PHE A 26 -2.03 5.90 4.36
N ALA A 27 -1.60 6.49 3.24
CA ALA A 27 -0.88 5.76 2.19
C ALA A 27 0.41 5.11 2.72
N ASP A 28 1.14 5.81 3.58
CA ASP A 28 2.38 5.33 4.18
C ASP A 28 2.15 4.24 5.24
N GLU A 29 1.29 4.50 6.23
CA GLU A 29 1.03 3.57 7.33
C GLU A 29 0.33 2.30 6.88
N PHE A 30 -0.57 2.41 5.91
CA PHE A 30 -1.28 1.25 5.40
C PHE A 30 -0.49 0.57 4.29
N ILE A 31 -0.19 1.26 3.18
CA ILE A 31 0.40 0.63 2.00
C ILE A 31 1.92 0.58 2.11
N GLY A 32 2.57 1.67 2.52
CA GLY A 32 4.02 1.74 2.66
C GLY A 32 4.59 0.66 3.60
N LYS A 33 4.03 0.53 4.81
CA LYS A 33 4.45 -0.52 5.77
C LYS A 33 4.22 -1.94 5.23
N LEU A 34 3.13 -2.19 4.49
CA LEU A 34 2.87 -3.49 3.87
C LEU A 34 3.88 -3.81 2.76
N VAL A 35 4.19 -2.84 1.90
CA VAL A 35 5.19 -3.00 0.83
C VAL A 35 6.57 -3.30 1.41
N VAL A 36 6.99 -2.62 2.48
CA VAL A 36 8.27 -2.91 3.15
C VAL A 36 8.25 -4.29 3.81
N LYS A 37 7.16 -4.66 4.48
CA LYS A 37 7.05 -5.94 5.20
C LYS A 37 7.06 -7.15 4.27
N TYR A 38 6.32 -7.09 3.16
CA TYR A 38 6.13 -8.22 2.25
C TYR A 38 7.04 -8.17 1.02
N GLY A 39 7.59 -7.00 0.69
CA GLY A 39 8.22 -6.74 -0.59
C GLY A 39 7.17 -6.45 -1.67
N PHE A 40 7.55 -5.68 -2.69
CA PHE A 40 6.63 -5.19 -3.71
C PHE A 40 5.89 -6.32 -4.46
N PHE A 41 6.59 -7.37 -4.87
CA PHE A 41 6.00 -8.50 -5.60
C PHE A 41 4.97 -9.29 -4.77
N ASN A 42 5.27 -9.59 -3.51
CA ASN A 42 4.33 -10.30 -2.64
C ASN A 42 3.16 -9.40 -2.23
N PHE A 43 3.41 -8.10 -2.07
CA PHE A 43 2.34 -7.13 -1.83
C PHE A 43 1.32 -7.17 -2.98
N GLN A 44 1.78 -7.13 -4.24
CA GLN A 44 0.88 -7.18 -5.40
C GLN A 44 0.17 -8.53 -5.58
N SER A 45 0.76 -9.63 -5.10
CA SER A 45 0.11 -10.96 -5.17
C SER A 45 -1.01 -11.11 -4.13
N ILE A 46 -0.92 -10.38 -3.01
CA ILE A 46 -1.88 -10.43 -1.89
C ILE A 46 -2.92 -9.30 -2.00
N ILE A 47 -2.52 -8.11 -2.47
CA ILE A 47 -3.33 -6.89 -2.45
C ILE A 47 -3.46 -6.32 -3.86
N THR A 48 -4.70 -6.05 -4.28
CA THR A 48 -5.02 -5.38 -5.54
C THR A 48 -5.65 -4.02 -5.25
N LEU A 49 -5.11 -2.96 -5.85
CA LEU A 49 -5.64 -1.60 -5.74
C LEU A 49 -6.52 -1.32 -6.97
N GLN A 50 -7.79 -0.99 -6.77
CA GLN A 50 -8.78 -0.73 -7.83
C GLN A 50 -9.37 0.68 -7.65
N GLY A 51 -9.89 1.27 -8.73
CA GLY A 51 -10.66 2.52 -8.64
C GLY A 51 -9.83 3.76 -8.29
N MET A 52 -8.50 3.70 -8.35
CA MET A 52 -7.64 4.84 -8.02
C MET A 52 -7.72 5.92 -9.11
N ASN A 53 -7.96 7.15 -8.69
CA ASN A 53 -7.82 8.33 -9.55
C ASN A 53 -6.35 8.82 -9.58
N PRO A 54 -5.97 9.75 -10.50
CA PRO A 54 -4.59 10.23 -10.61
C PRO A 54 -4.03 10.89 -9.35
N VAL A 55 -4.88 11.56 -8.55
CA VAL A 55 -4.47 12.20 -7.29
C VAL A 55 -4.07 11.13 -6.27
N ILE A 56 -4.90 10.09 -6.11
CA ILE A 56 -4.64 8.97 -5.21
C ILE A 56 -3.37 8.22 -5.65
N GLN A 57 -3.21 7.93 -6.95
CA GLN A 57 -2.00 7.30 -7.48
C GLN A 57 -0.74 8.10 -7.16
N GLY A 58 -0.79 9.43 -7.35
CA GLY A 58 0.34 10.31 -7.05
C GLY A 58 0.72 10.32 -5.57
N ILE A 59 -0.27 10.36 -4.68
CA ILE A 59 -0.04 10.32 -3.22
C ILE A 59 0.55 8.96 -2.82
N LEU A 60 -0.04 7.87 -3.31
CA LEU A 60 0.41 6.51 -3.03
C LEU A 60 1.86 6.29 -3.48
N HIS A 61 2.19 6.63 -4.72
CA HIS A 61 3.54 6.46 -5.27
C HIS A 61 4.58 7.22 -4.46
N ARG A 62 4.30 8.49 -4.11
CA ARG A 62 5.22 9.29 -3.30
C ARG A 62 5.40 8.71 -1.90
N SER A 63 4.31 8.38 -1.21
CA SER A 63 4.37 7.81 0.14
C SER A 63 5.14 6.48 0.18
N VAL A 64 4.85 5.57 -0.76
CA VAL A 64 5.52 4.26 -0.82
C VAL A 64 7.00 4.40 -1.17
N ALA A 65 7.35 5.23 -2.17
CA ALA A 65 8.75 5.45 -2.54
C ALA A 65 9.55 6.06 -1.38
N GLN A 66 8.99 7.06 -0.70
CA GLN A 66 9.62 7.66 0.48
C GLN A 66 9.84 6.64 1.60
N ARG A 67 8.84 5.80 1.89
CA ARG A 67 8.96 4.74 2.88
C ARG A 67 10.04 3.72 2.55
N MET A 68 10.11 3.27 1.29
CA MET A 68 11.15 2.34 0.85
C MET A 68 12.54 2.95 1.03
N MET A 69 12.73 4.19 0.60
CA MET A 69 14.00 4.91 0.76
C MET A 69 14.41 5.03 2.23
N ASN A 70 13.48 5.40 3.12
CA ASN A 70 13.74 5.50 4.55
C ASN A 70 14.12 4.15 5.15
N SER A 71 13.41 3.07 4.78
CA SER A 71 13.72 1.72 5.28
C SER A 71 15.09 1.20 4.83
N LEU A 72 15.61 1.65 3.69
CA LEU A 72 16.97 1.29 3.24
C LEU A 72 18.05 2.02 4.06
N GLN A 73 17.80 3.28 4.43
CA GLN A 73 18.72 4.07 5.25
C GLN A 73 18.83 3.55 6.69
N GLU A 74 17.72 3.07 7.26
CA GLU A 74 17.69 2.50 8.63
C GLU A 74 18.45 1.16 8.75
N ASN A 75 18.63 0.44 7.64
CA ASN A 75 19.29 -0.87 7.60
C ASN A 75 20.77 -0.79 7.14
N SER A 76 21.31 0.42 6.91
CA SER A 76 22.70 0.68 6.51
C SER A 76 23.54 1.14 7.70
#